data_AF-A0A7V9LFQ6-F1
#
_entry.id   AF-A0A7V9LFQ6-F1
#
_cell.length_a   1.000
_cell.length_b   1.000
_cell.length_c   1.000
_cell.angle_alpha   90.00
_cell.angle_beta   90.00
_cell.angle_gamma   90.00
#
_symmetry.space_group_name_H-M   'P 1'
#
loop_
_entity.id
_entity.type
_entity.pdbx_description
1 polymer ?
#
loop_
_entity_poly.entity_id
_entity_poly.type
_entity_poly.pdbx_seq_one_letter_code
_entity_poly.pdbx_strand_id
1 'polypeptide(L)'
;PPFWGVREVDVDLADVYPYLDRHVLFKLHWGGRGKKGEAWRQIVEGHDGDEGFAPKLERMWREQDYLHPRARLGYFPVAADGNELVVFDPDDRDKELERLAFPRQPKHDRICLADYFRPLDSGEKDVVALQGVTVGPEVTEVMARLEQEGEFAEQLFTHGIGVQAAEGLAEWLHHEARSGLGIDPDQGRRYSWGYPACPDQSEHEVVWRLLDLEQIGMTLSDGYAVLPEQSTVAIIAHHPQATYFGMKSGFVPEDKAPDELIAGTDRGGELPPEDDPSDEVLEEESASEAATR
;
A
#
# COMPACT_ATOMS: atom_id res chain seq x y z
N PRO A 1 -10.72 -2.97 18.05
CA PRO A 1 -10.92 -3.39 16.64
C PRO A 1 -12.32 -3.98 16.45
N PRO A 2 -12.85 -4.04 15.22
CA PRO A 2 -14.20 -4.54 14.94
C PRO A 2 -14.31 -6.07 15.09
N PHE A 3 -13.18 -6.78 15.01
CA PHE A 3 -13.04 -8.20 15.30
C PHE A 3 -11.60 -8.49 15.78
N TRP A 4 -11.36 -9.71 16.24
CA TRP A 4 -10.02 -10.22 16.52
C TRP A 4 -9.70 -11.41 15.62
N GLY A 5 -8.41 -11.65 15.38
CA GLY A 5 -7.94 -12.65 14.44
C GLY A 5 -8.04 -12.15 13.00
N VAL A 6 -8.10 -13.07 12.05
CA VAL A 6 -8.02 -12.77 10.62
C VAL A 6 -9.35 -13.01 9.92
N ARG A 7 -9.69 -12.15 8.97
CA ARG A 7 -10.80 -12.35 8.06
C ARG A 7 -10.39 -11.99 6.64
N GLU A 8 -10.98 -12.71 5.69
CA GLU A 8 -11.10 -12.20 4.34
C GLU A 8 -12.19 -11.11 4.32
N VAL A 9 -11.89 -10.00 3.68
CA VAL A 9 -12.80 -8.87 3.52
C VAL A 9 -13.33 -8.91 2.10
N ASP A 10 -14.65 -8.91 1.96
CA ASP A 10 -15.31 -8.88 0.64
C ASP A 10 -14.96 -7.57 -0.07
N VAL A 11 -14.49 -7.67 -1.32
CA VAL A 11 -14.08 -6.51 -2.13
C VAL A 11 -15.02 -6.35 -3.32
N ASP A 12 -15.64 -5.18 -3.44
CA ASP A 12 -16.22 -4.72 -4.69
C ASP A 12 -15.20 -3.85 -5.41
N LEU A 13 -14.88 -4.19 -6.66
CA LEU A 13 -13.93 -3.42 -7.47
C LEU A 13 -14.40 -1.98 -7.70
N ALA A 14 -15.71 -1.72 -7.68
CA ALA A 14 -16.25 -0.37 -7.74
C ALA A 14 -15.84 0.49 -6.53
N ASP A 15 -15.67 -0.11 -5.36
CA ASP A 15 -15.25 0.59 -4.14
C ASP A 15 -13.74 0.87 -4.13
N VAL A 16 -12.95 0.13 -4.92
CA VAL A 16 -11.50 0.34 -5.07
C VAL A 16 -11.18 1.50 -6.01
N TYR A 17 -12.01 1.72 -7.05
CA TYR A 17 -11.75 2.75 -8.08
C TYR A 17 -11.47 4.17 -7.53
N PRO A 18 -12.19 4.67 -6.51
CA PRO A 18 -11.91 5.98 -5.90
C PRO A 18 -10.55 6.09 -5.19
N TYR A 19 -9.89 4.96 -4.92
CA TYR A 19 -8.61 4.88 -4.22
C TYR A 19 -7.41 4.78 -5.16
N LEU A 20 -7.63 4.72 -6.47
CA LEU A 20 -6.54 4.74 -7.45
C LEU A 20 -5.77 6.06 -7.38
N ASP A 21 -4.45 5.98 -7.31
CA ASP A 21 -3.59 7.14 -7.56
C ASP A 21 -3.49 7.39 -9.07
N ARG A 22 -4.46 8.15 -9.58
CA ARG A 22 -4.51 8.53 -11.00
C ARG A 22 -3.36 9.45 -11.38
N HIS A 23 -2.71 10.13 -10.43
CA HIS A 23 -1.54 10.95 -10.73
C HIS A 23 -0.37 10.06 -11.13
N VAL A 24 -0.02 9.11 -10.26
CA VAL A 24 1.05 8.14 -10.51
C VAL A 24 0.72 7.29 -11.73
N LEU A 25 -0.53 6.84 -11.87
CA LEU A 25 -0.98 6.12 -13.07
C LEU A 25 -0.65 6.88 -14.36
N PHE A 26 -1.11 8.12 -14.47
CA PHE A 26 -1.02 8.89 -15.71
C PHE A 26 0.38 9.43 -15.97
N LYS A 27 1.08 9.91 -14.94
CA LYS A 27 2.44 10.45 -15.08
C LYS A 27 3.46 9.34 -15.25
N LEU A 28 3.51 8.38 -14.33
CA LEU A 28 4.57 7.40 -14.25
C LEU A 28 4.31 6.19 -15.14
N HIS A 29 3.14 5.56 -15.01
CA HIS A 29 2.88 4.29 -15.69
C HIS A 29 2.43 4.47 -17.14
N TRP A 30 1.66 5.51 -17.45
CA TRP A 30 1.10 5.73 -18.80
C TRP A 30 1.89 6.76 -19.63
N GLY A 31 3.04 7.22 -19.13
CA GLY A 31 3.97 8.03 -19.91
C GLY A 31 3.64 9.52 -19.99
N GLY A 32 2.82 10.04 -19.08
CA GLY A 32 2.51 11.47 -18.97
C GLY A 32 3.62 12.33 -18.33
N ARG A 33 4.72 11.72 -17.87
CA ARG A 33 5.82 12.42 -17.19
C ARG A 33 6.35 13.60 -18.03
N GLY A 34 6.57 14.73 -17.35
CA GLY A 34 7.07 15.97 -17.97
C GLY A 34 6.07 16.74 -18.84
N LYS A 35 4.83 16.25 -18.99
CA LYS A 35 3.74 17.02 -19.61
C LYS A 35 3.12 17.97 -18.57
N LYS A 36 2.83 19.19 -19.00
CA LYS A 36 2.25 20.28 -18.18
C LYS A 36 1.26 21.11 -19.00
N GLY A 37 0.40 21.87 -18.31
CA GLY A 37 -0.52 22.83 -18.92
C GLY A 37 -1.43 22.18 -19.97
N GLU A 38 -1.56 22.85 -21.12
CA GLU A 38 -2.43 22.38 -22.21
C GLU A 38 -2.05 20.98 -22.73
N ALA A 39 -0.76 20.65 -22.78
CA ALA A 39 -0.31 19.32 -23.21
C ALA A 39 -0.71 18.21 -22.23
N TRP A 40 -0.78 18.52 -20.92
CA TRP A 40 -1.29 17.60 -19.91
C TRP A 40 -2.80 17.42 -20.04
N ARG A 41 -3.56 18.52 -20.16
CA ARG A 41 -5.01 18.44 -20.35
C ARG A 41 -5.37 17.62 -21.60
N GLN A 42 -4.67 17.83 -22.71
CA GLN A 42 -4.89 17.09 -23.95
C GLN A 42 -4.63 15.58 -23.80
N ILE A 43 -3.55 15.16 -23.13
CA ILE A 43 -3.26 13.73 -22.99
C ILE A 43 -4.24 13.02 -22.04
N VAL A 44 -4.73 13.75 -21.03
CA VAL A 44 -5.64 13.19 -20.02
C VAL A 44 -7.09 13.17 -20.50
N GLU A 45 -7.59 14.27 -21.09
CA GLU A 45 -8.97 14.40 -21.54
C GLU A 45 -9.19 13.83 -22.96
N GLY A 46 -8.17 13.90 -23.81
CA GLY A 46 -8.27 13.57 -25.25
C GLY A 46 -8.62 14.78 -26.13
N HIS A 47 -8.63 14.58 -27.45
CA HIS A 47 -9.02 15.60 -28.44
C HIS A 47 -9.59 14.95 -29.71
N ASP A 48 -10.52 15.64 -30.40
CA ASP A 48 -10.99 15.35 -31.77
C ASP A 48 -10.93 13.87 -32.24
N GLY A 49 -11.66 12.98 -31.55
CA GLY A 49 -11.83 11.58 -31.95
C GLY A 49 -10.87 10.57 -31.29
N ASP A 50 -9.85 11.03 -30.55
CA ASP A 50 -8.94 10.18 -29.77
C ASP A 50 -9.32 10.14 -28.28
N GLU A 51 -9.31 8.95 -27.67
CA GLU A 51 -9.52 8.77 -26.21
C GLU A 51 -8.27 9.17 -25.40
N GLY A 52 -8.41 10.14 -24.51
CA GLY A 52 -7.39 10.48 -23.50
C GLY A 52 -7.25 9.43 -22.40
N PHE A 53 -6.33 9.65 -21.45
CA PHE A 53 -6.08 8.71 -20.35
C PHE A 53 -7.29 8.51 -19.43
N ALA A 54 -8.00 9.56 -19.05
CA ALA A 54 -9.17 9.43 -18.18
C ALA A 54 -10.28 8.54 -18.78
N PRO A 55 -10.81 8.80 -19.99
CA PRO A 55 -11.82 7.93 -20.59
C PRO A 55 -11.28 6.52 -20.88
N LYS A 56 -9.99 6.38 -21.24
CA LYS A 56 -9.36 5.07 -21.43
C LYS A 56 -9.35 4.25 -20.13
N LEU A 57 -8.99 4.87 -18.99
CA LEU A 57 -9.01 4.22 -17.68
C LEU A 57 -10.43 3.76 -17.33
N GLU A 58 -11.43 4.63 -17.46
CA GLU A 58 -12.82 4.28 -17.20
C GLU A 58 -13.28 3.09 -18.04
N ARG A 59 -12.96 3.10 -19.34
CA ARG A 59 -13.28 2.02 -20.26
C ARG A 59 -12.59 0.72 -19.85
N MET A 60 -11.28 0.74 -19.67
CA MET A 60 -10.49 -0.45 -19.33
C MET A 60 -10.88 -1.03 -17.98
N TRP A 61 -11.09 -0.20 -16.95
CA TRP A 61 -11.51 -0.64 -15.62
C TRP A 61 -12.85 -1.39 -15.64
N ARG A 62 -13.79 -0.92 -16.46
CA ARG A 62 -15.13 -1.50 -16.60
C ARG A 62 -15.14 -2.78 -17.46
N GLU A 63 -14.28 -2.83 -18.48
CA GLU A 63 -14.29 -3.91 -19.49
C GLU A 63 -13.36 -5.06 -19.14
N GLN A 64 -12.35 -4.84 -18.30
CA GLN A 64 -11.42 -5.88 -17.90
C GLN A 64 -12.10 -7.02 -17.15
N ASP A 65 -11.54 -8.21 -17.29
CA ASP A 65 -11.93 -9.44 -16.61
C ASP A 65 -10.75 -10.10 -15.87
N TYR A 66 -9.64 -9.39 -15.70
CA TYR A 66 -8.37 -9.90 -15.15
C TYR A 66 -8.03 -9.37 -13.76
N LEU A 67 -8.81 -8.44 -13.20
CA LEU A 67 -8.66 -7.98 -11.82
C LEU A 67 -9.59 -8.80 -10.93
N HIS A 68 -8.99 -9.58 -10.03
CA HIS A 68 -9.67 -10.41 -9.06
C HIS A 68 -9.21 -10.02 -7.65
N PRO A 69 -9.67 -8.87 -7.14
CA PRO A 69 -9.20 -8.36 -5.86
C PRO A 69 -9.58 -9.28 -4.71
N ARG A 70 -8.61 -9.58 -3.86
CA ARG A 70 -8.78 -10.34 -2.62
C ARG A 70 -8.04 -9.61 -1.50
N ALA A 71 -8.65 -9.52 -0.33
CA ALA A 71 -8.13 -8.78 0.81
C ALA A 71 -8.26 -9.59 2.09
N ARG A 72 -7.18 -9.69 2.87
CA ARG A 72 -7.21 -10.22 4.24
C ARG A 72 -6.75 -9.16 5.22
N LEU A 73 -7.50 -9.02 6.30
CA LEU A 73 -7.25 -8.09 7.39
C LEU A 73 -7.25 -8.87 8.72
N GLY A 74 -6.20 -8.68 9.49
CA GLY A 74 -6.06 -9.26 10.81
C GLY A 74 -5.90 -8.19 11.89
N TYR A 75 -6.57 -8.37 13.02
CA TYR A 75 -6.34 -7.56 14.22
C TYR A 75 -5.85 -8.46 15.35
N PHE A 76 -4.72 -8.08 15.95
CA PHE A 76 -4.08 -8.87 17.01
C PHE A 76 -3.72 -8.01 18.22
N PRO A 77 -3.86 -8.54 19.45
CA PRO A 77 -3.29 -7.91 20.62
C PRO A 77 -1.76 -7.91 20.50
N VAL A 78 -1.12 -6.80 20.82
CA VAL A 78 0.34 -6.66 20.72
C VAL A 78 0.94 -5.93 21.92
N ALA A 79 2.25 -6.05 22.09
CA ALA A 79 3.03 -5.15 22.92
C ALA A 79 4.45 -5.02 22.35
N ALA A 80 5.04 -3.84 22.45
CA ALA A 80 6.41 -3.61 22.04
C ALA A 80 7.39 -4.15 23.08
N ASP A 81 8.42 -4.87 22.62
CA ASP A 81 9.53 -5.38 23.43
C ASP A 81 10.84 -4.95 22.76
N GLY A 82 11.32 -3.75 23.12
CA GLY A 82 12.49 -3.14 22.50
C GLY A 82 12.24 -2.76 21.03
N ASN A 83 12.75 -3.57 20.11
CA ASN A 83 12.62 -3.35 18.66
C ASN A 83 11.67 -4.37 18.00
N GLU A 84 11.05 -5.23 18.80
CA GLU A 84 10.13 -6.25 18.33
C GLU A 84 8.70 -5.88 18.74
N LEU A 85 7.74 -6.27 17.91
CA LEU A 85 6.34 -6.25 18.25
C LEU A 85 5.90 -7.68 18.55
N VAL A 86 5.60 -7.95 19.82
CA VAL A 86 5.12 -9.26 20.26
C VAL A 86 3.64 -9.37 19.93
N VAL A 87 3.28 -10.39 19.15
CA VAL A 87 1.90 -10.65 18.72
C VAL A 87 1.31 -11.77 19.56
N PHE A 88 0.17 -11.50 20.20
CA PHE A 88 -0.50 -12.44 21.10
C PHE A 88 -1.72 -13.09 20.43
N ASP A 89 -2.12 -14.22 20.98
CA ASP A 89 -3.32 -14.93 20.55
C ASP A 89 -4.57 -14.10 20.89
N PRO A 90 -5.47 -13.86 19.92
CA PRO A 90 -6.76 -13.21 20.13
C PRO A 90 -7.61 -13.76 21.27
N ASP A 91 -7.62 -15.08 21.43
CA ASP A 91 -8.46 -15.81 22.38
C ASP A 91 -7.75 -16.02 23.72
N ASP A 92 -6.43 -16.18 23.70
CA ASP A 92 -5.56 -16.30 24.88
C ASP A 92 -4.44 -15.24 24.87
N ARG A 93 -4.73 -14.05 25.40
CA ARG A 93 -3.83 -12.89 25.28
C ARG A 93 -2.51 -12.99 26.07
N ASP A 94 -2.33 -14.07 26.83
CA ASP A 94 -1.07 -14.39 27.50
C ASP A 94 -0.17 -15.29 26.64
N LYS A 95 -0.72 -15.92 25.60
CA LYS A 95 0.01 -16.75 24.65
C LYS A 95 0.59 -15.89 23.53
N GLU A 96 1.91 -15.87 23.45
CA GLU A 96 2.64 -15.31 22.31
C GLU A 96 2.47 -16.23 21.08
N LEU A 97 2.12 -15.63 19.94
CA LEU A 97 2.05 -16.32 18.64
C LEU A 97 3.36 -16.16 17.88
N GLU A 98 3.78 -14.91 17.69
CA GLU A 98 4.89 -14.53 16.83
C GLU A 98 5.51 -13.20 17.31
N ARG A 99 6.66 -12.85 16.75
CA ARG A 99 7.30 -11.54 16.93
C ARG A 99 7.67 -10.96 15.57
N LEU A 100 7.38 -9.68 15.37
CA LEU A 100 7.82 -8.92 14.20
C LEU A 100 9.00 -8.03 14.59
N ALA A 101 10.12 -8.13 13.89
CA ALA A 101 11.33 -7.37 14.19
C ALA A 101 11.47 -6.14 13.29
N PHE A 102 11.82 -4.99 13.87
CA PHE A 102 12.00 -3.75 13.13
C PHE A 102 13.35 -3.10 13.44
N PRO A 103 14.03 -2.54 12.44
CA PRO A 103 15.27 -1.82 12.72
C PRO A 103 14.97 -0.51 13.45
N ARG A 104 15.94 -0.08 14.25
CA ARG A 104 15.92 1.23 14.90
C ARG A 104 16.84 2.17 14.14
N GLN A 105 16.37 3.38 13.82
CA GLN A 105 17.21 4.39 13.18
C GLN A 105 18.53 4.58 13.96
N PRO A 106 19.68 4.64 13.27
CA PRO A 106 20.98 4.81 13.90
C PRO A 106 21.17 6.23 14.48
N LYS A 107 20.52 7.23 13.88
CA LYS A 107 20.58 8.67 14.22
C LYS A 107 19.15 9.26 14.25
N HIS A 108 19.00 10.59 14.24
CA HIS A 108 17.72 11.30 14.34
C HIS A 108 17.00 10.94 15.65
N ASP A 109 15.68 10.81 15.61
CA ASP A 109 14.84 10.49 16.77
C ASP A 109 14.91 9.01 17.16
N ARG A 110 15.81 8.23 16.52
CA ARG A 110 16.03 6.82 16.86
C ARG A 110 14.74 5.99 16.75
N ILE A 111 13.89 6.32 15.78
CA ILE A 111 12.57 5.73 15.59
C ILE A 111 12.72 4.24 15.23
N CYS A 112 11.89 3.41 15.85
CA CYS A 112 11.61 2.04 15.47
C CYS A 112 10.09 1.89 15.31
N LEU A 113 9.64 1.07 14.36
CA LEU A 113 8.20 0.91 14.12
C LEU A 113 7.45 0.38 15.35
N ALA A 114 8.11 -0.45 16.17
CA ALA A 114 7.58 -0.94 17.43
C ALA A 114 7.26 0.18 18.43
N ASP A 115 7.91 1.35 18.33
CA ASP A 115 7.71 2.47 19.26
C ASP A 115 6.29 3.08 19.18
N TYR A 116 5.56 2.82 18.10
CA TYR A 116 4.17 3.29 17.95
C TYR A 116 3.13 2.45 18.69
N PHE A 117 3.55 1.38 19.37
CA PHE A 117 2.68 0.49 20.13
C PHE A 117 3.06 0.50 21.62
N ARG A 118 2.09 0.23 22.50
CA ARG A 118 2.34 0.17 23.95
C ARG A 118 3.44 -0.83 24.30
N PRO A 119 4.39 -0.48 25.18
CA PRO A 119 5.46 -1.38 25.58
C PRO A 119 4.95 -2.47 26.53
N LEU A 120 5.61 -3.63 26.54
CA LEU A 120 5.22 -4.80 27.32
C LEU A 120 5.19 -4.52 28.83
N ASP A 121 6.05 -3.64 29.33
CA ASP A 121 6.13 -3.23 30.73
C ASP A 121 5.04 -2.23 31.16
N SER A 122 4.25 -1.70 30.21
CA SER A 122 3.10 -0.85 30.52
C SER A 122 1.98 -1.61 31.24
N GLY A 123 1.97 -2.94 31.14
CA GLY A 123 0.90 -3.79 31.65
C GLY A 123 -0.37 -3.79 30.80
N GLU A 124 -0.39 -3.07 29.68
CA GLU A 124 -1.50 -3.01 28.74
C GLU A 124 -1.08 -3.59 27.38
N LYS A 125 -2.00 -4.29 26.71
CA LYS A 125 -1.81 -4.73 25.32
C LYS A 125 -2.40 -3.68 24.38
N ASP A 126 -1.66 -3.33 23.35
CA ASP A 126 -2.14 -2.54 22.24
C ASP A 126 -2.82 -3.42 21.17
N VAL A 127 -3.20 -2.82 20.05
CA VAL A 127 -3.69 -3.54 18.87
C VAL A 127 -2.80 -3.25 17.66
N VAL A 128 -2.56 -4.27 16.83
CA VAL A 128 -2.01 -4.07 15.48
C VAL A 128 -3.05 -4.51 14.46
N ALA A 129 -3.09 -3.81 13.33
CA ALA A 129 -3.75 -4.31 12.13
C ALA A 129 -2.69 -4.72 11.10
N LEU A 130 -2.82 -5.93 10.58
CA LEU A 130 -1.98 -6.46 9.50
C LEU A 130 -2.86 -6.71 8.28
N GLN A 131 -2.38 -6.38 7.09
CA GLN A 131 -3.11 -6.56 5.85
C GLN A 131 -2.28 -7.31 4.81
N GLY A 132 -2.98 -8.07 3.96
CA GLY A 132 -2.46 -8.59 2.70
C GLY A 132 -3.52 -8.45 1.61
N VAL A 133 -3.14 -7.92 0.47
CA VAL A 133 -4.03 -7.69 -0.68
C VAL A 133 -3.38 -8.20 -1.96
N THR A 134 -4.20 -8.66 -2.90
CA THR A 134 -3.79 -9.03 -4.25
C THR A 134 -4.91 -8.70 -5.23
N VAL A 135 -4.56 -8.38 -6.48
CA VAL A 135 -5.54 -8.28 -7.58
C VAL A 135 -5.53 -9.49 -8.51
N GLY A 136 -4.86 -10.57 -8.11
CA GLY A 136 -4.82 -11.84 -8.83
C GLY A 136 -3.62 -11.97 -9.79
N PRO A 137 -3.23 -13.22 -10.13
CA PRO A 137 -2.15 -13.49 -11.08
C PRO A 137 -2.48 -13.13 -12.53
N GLU A 138 -3.76 -12.97 -12.87
CA GLU A 138 -4.25 -12.80 -14.23
C GLU A 138 -3.72 -11.51 -14.89
N VAL A 139 -3.37 -10.48 -14.10
CA VAL A 139 -2.66 -9.29 -14.61
C VAL A 139 -1.35 -9.69 -15.29
N THR A 140 -0.52 -10.49 -14.61
CA THR A 140 0.76 -10.98 -15.12
C THR A 140 0.56 -11.86 -16.36
N GLU A 141 -0.48 -12.71 -16.35
CA GLU A 141 -0.82 -13.56 -17.49
C GLU A 141 -1.25 -12.76 -18.73
N VAL A 142 -2.11 -11.75 -18.55
CA VAL A 142 -2.54 -10.85 -19.63
C VAL A 142 -1.35 -10.06 -20.17
N MET A 143 -0.47 -9.55 -19.30
CA MET A 143 0.74 -8.84 -19.73
C MET A 143 1.66 -9.73 -20.57
N ALA A 144 1.90 -10.97 -20.15
CA ALA A 144 2.74 -11.92 -20.89
C ALA A 144 2.14 -12.27 -22.27
N ARG A 145 0.81 -12.38 -22.36
CA ARG A 145 0.11 -12.58 -23.63
C ARG A 145 0.27 -11.38 -24.57
N LEU A 146 0.02 -10.17 -24.08
CA LEU A 146 0.13 -8.94 -24.87
C LEU A 146 1.56 -8.73 -25.40
N GLU A 147 2.57 -9.08 -24.60
CA GLU A 147 3.98 -9.07 -25.04
C GLU A 147 4.22 -10.03 -26.22
N GLN A 148 3.70 -11.26 -26.14
CA GLN A 148 3.84 -12.26 -27.20
C GLN A 148 3.11 -11.85 -28.50
N GLU A 149 1.99 -11.14 -28.36
CA GLU A 149 1.20 -10.61 -29.48
C GLU A 149 1.81 -9.32 -30.07
N GLY A 150 2.78 -8.70 -29.38
CA GLY A 150 3.42 -7.44 -29.79
C GLY A 150 2.59 -6.19 -29.46
N GLU A 151 1.59 -6.32 -28.59
CA GLU A 151 0.66 -5.26 -28.19
C GLU A 151 1.21 -4.45 -26.99
N PHE A 152 2.40 -3.88 -27.16
CA PHE A 152 3.17 -3.23 -26.09
C PHE A 152 2.45 -2.02 -25.45
N ALA A 153 1.64 -1.29 -26.22
CA ALA A 153 0.89 -0.15 -25.68
C ALA A 153 -0.21 -0.62 -24.72
N GLU A 154 -0.96 -1.65 -25.10
CA GLU A 154 -2.00 -2.23 -24.24
C GLU A 154 -1.38 -2.90 -23.01
N GLN A 155 -0.21 -3.52 -23.17
CA GLN A 155 0.56 -4.10 -22.06
C GLN A 155 0.96 -3.01 -21.04
N LEU A 156 1.43 -1.85 -21.51
CA LEU A 156 1.80 -0.73 -20.64
C LEU A 156 0.58 -0.23 -19.84
N PHE A 157 -0.57 -0.06 -20.50
CA PHE A 157 -1.77 0.41 -19.83
C PHE A 157 -2.29 -0.61 -18.81
N THR A 158 -2.33 -1.89 -19.19
CA THR A 158 -2.72 -3.00 -18.32
C THR A 158 -1.82 -3.09 -17.09
N HIS A 159 -0.51 -2.99 -17.26
CA HIS A 159 0.44 -2.97 -16.15
C HIS A 159 0.16 -1.82 -15.18
N GLY A 160 -0.03 -0.60 -15.72
CA GLY A 160 -0.36 0.55 -14.89
C GLY A 160 -1.64 0.36 -14.09
N ILE A 161 -2.69 -0.18 -14.71
CA ILE A 161 -3.95 -0.51 -14.01
C ILE A 161 -3.72 -1.55 -12.93
N GLY A 162 -2.97 -2.63 -13.20
CA GLY A 162 -2.69 -3.67 -12.22
C GLY A 162 -1.95 -3.16 -10.99
N VAL A 163 -0.89 -2.36 -11.20
CA VAL A 163 -0.13 -1.73 -10.10
C VAL A 163 -1.03 -0.83 -9.26
N GLN A 164 -1.79 0.05 -9.91
CA GLN A 164 -2.63 1.02 -9.21
C GLN A 164 -3.86 0.39 -8.58
N ALA A 165 -4.38 -0.72 -9.13
CA ALA A 165 -5.44 -1.50 -8.51
C ALA A 165 -4.97 -2.14 -7.20
N ALA A 166 -3.75 -2.69 -7.16
CA ALA A 166 -3.18 -3.26 -5.93
C ALA A 166 -2.95 -2.19 -4.86
N GLU A 167 -2.38 -1.03 -5.23
CA GLU A 167 -2.19 0.09 -4.29
C GLU A 167 -3.51 0.71 -3.83
N GLY A 168 -4.46 0.91 -4.75
CA GLY A 168 -5.80 1.38 -4.44
C GLY A 168 -6.53 0.42 -3.50
N LEU A 169 -6.37 -0.89 -3.68
CA LEU A 169 -6.92 -1.90 -2.80
C LEU A 169 -6.27 -1.87 -1.40
N ALA A 170 -4.96 -1.68 -1.33
CA ALA A 170 -4.24 -1.53 -0.05
C ALA A 170 -4.68 -0.28 0.72
N GLU A 171 -4.92 0.83 0.03
CA GLU A 171 -5.40 2.07 0.63
C GLU A 171 -6.90 2.01 1.01
N TRP A 172 -7.74 1.38 0.18
CA TRP A 172 -9.12 1.08 0.54
C TRP A 172 -9.18 0.23 1.82
N LEU A 173 -8.39 -0.84 1.90
CA LEU A 173 -8.36 -1.70 3.08
C LEU A 173 -7.78 -0.98 4.31
N HIS A 174 -6.84 -0.05 4.11
CA HIS A 174 -6.33 0.81 5.17
C HIS A 174 -7.43 1.76 5.68
N HIS A 175 -8.22 2.35 4.78
CA HIS A 175 -9.38 3.14 5.15
C HIS A 175 -10.40 2.32 5.95
N GLU A 176 -10.75 1.12 5.49
CA GLU A 176 -11.62 0.19 6.23
C GLU A 176 -11.05 -0.13 7.62
N ALA A 177 -9.73 -0.32 7.71
CA ALA A 177 -9.07 -0.59 8.98
C ALA A 177 -9.16 0.60 9.96
N ARG A 178 -8.97 1.84 9.48
CA ARG A 178 -9.13 3.07 10.28
C ARG A 178 -10.59 3.23 10.73
N SER A 179 -11.53 3.08 9.81
CA SER A 179 -12.97 3.14 10.09
C SER A 179 -13.39 2.10 11.13
N GLY A 180 -12.90 0.85 10.99
CA GLY A 180 -13.16 -0.23 11.95
C GLY A 180 -12.56 0.01 13.33
N LEU A 181 -11.43 0.71 13.42
CA LEU A 181 -10.83 1.13 14.69
C LEU A 181 -11.52 2.36 15.30
N GLY A 182 -12.36 3.07 14.54
CA GLY A 182 -13.02 4.30 14.99
C GLY A 182 -12.06 5.47 15.16
N ILE A 183 -10.99 5.51 14.35
CA ILE A 183 -9.99 6.59 14.33
C ILE A 183 -10.21 7.50 13.12
N ASP A 184 -9.57 8.67 13.13
CA ASP A 184 -9.71 9.62 12.04
C ASP A 184 -9.23 9.03 10.70
N PRO A 185 -9.86 9.38 9.56
CA PRO A 185 -9.54 8.79 8.25
C PRO A 185 -8.09 9.01 7.79
N ASP A 186 -7.41 10.01 8.34
CA ASP A 186 -6.02 10.38 8.07
C ASP A 186 -5.06 9.97 9.20
N GLN A 187 -5.52 9.24 10.22
CA GLN A 187 -4.67 8.84 11.33
C GLN A 187 -3.89 7.56 11.02
N GLY A 188 -2.63 7.52 11.48
CA GLY A 188 -1.78 6.35 11.38
C GLY A 188 -1.06 6.25 10.02
N ARG A 189 -0.27 5.19 9.85
CA ARG A 189 0.48 4.90 8.62
C ARG A 189 0.49 3.40 8.33
N ARG A 190 0.49 3.08 7.02
CA ARG A 190 0.66 1.73 6.49
C ARG A 190 2.10 1.55 6.03
N TYR A 191 2.82 0.57 6.58
CA TYR A 191 4.20 0.26 6.21
C TYR A 191 4.28 -1.13 5.60
N SER A 192 4.91 -1.24 4.43
CA SER A 192 5.15 -2.49 3.73
C SER A 192 6.61 -2.91 3.85
N TRP A 193 6.85 -4.20 4.02
CA TRP A 193 8.22 -4.70 4.14
C TRP A 193 8.99 -4.53 2.82
N GLY A 194 10.28 -4.24 2.94
CA GLY A 194 11.14 -3.81 1.83
C GLY A 194 11.25 -2.27 1.70
N TYR A 195 10.36 -1.51 2.33
CA TYR A 195 10.44 -0.05 2.39
C TYR A 195 11.36 0.44 3.51
N PRO A 196 11.80 1.72 3.50
CA PRO A 196 12.84 2.22 4.39
C PRO A 196 12.61 2.05 5.91
N ALA A 197 11.36 1.98 6.37
CA ALA A 197 11.01 1.78 7.78
C ALA A 197 11.14 0.32 8.25
N CYS A 198 10.88 -0.64 7.36
CA CYS A 198 10.92 -2.08 7.61
C CYS A 198 11.51 -2.82 6.39
N PRO A 199 12.82 -2.65 6.10
CA PRO A 199 13.43 -3.11 4.86
C PRO A 199 13.65 -4.63 4.77
N ASP A 200 13.53 -5.36 5.89
CA ASP A 200 13.76 -6.81 5.91
C ASP A 200 12.54 -7.56 5.38
N GLN A 201 12.63 -8.09 4.16
CA GLN A 201 11.53 -8.84 3.53
C GLN A 201 11.34 -10.25 4.12
N SER A 202 12.31 -10.80 4.86
CA SER A 202 12.16 -12.14 5.46
C SER A 202 11.07 -12.19 6.52
N GLU A 203 10.73 -11.05 7.12
CA GLU A 203 9.61 -10.88 8.04
C GLU A 203 8.25 -11.21 7.39
N HIS A 204 8.15 -11.24 6.06
CA HIS A 204 6.95 -11.73 5.38
C HIS A 204 6.59 -13.15 5.84
N GLU A 205 7.54 -14.03 6.14
CA GLU A 205 7.23 -15.38 6.64
C GLU A 205 6.40 -15.36 7.93
N VAL A 206 6.69 -14.41 8.83
CA VAL A 206 5.95 -14.21 10.07
C VAL A 206 4.52 -13.74 9.76
N VAL A 207 4.40 -12.77 8.86
CA VAL A 207 3.09 -12.22 8.46
C VAL A 207 2.24 -13.28 7.76
N TRP A 208 2.84 -14.16 6.95
CA TRP A 208 2.16 -15.29 6.34
C TRP A 208 1.56 -16.23 7.38
N ARG A 209 2.32 -16.60 8.42
CA ARG A 209 1.81 -17.43 9.52
C ARG A 209 0.69 -16.77 10.30
N LEU A 210 0.72 -15.44 10.43
CA LEU A 210 -0.32 -14.68 11.12
C LEU A 210 -1.59 -14.53 10.28
N LEU A 211 -1.48 -14.23 8.98
CA LEU A 211 -2.60 -13.88 8.12
C LEU A 211 -3.16 -15.04 7.27
N ASP A 212 -2.41 -16.13 7.11
CA ASP A 212 -2.76 -17.26 6.22
C ASP A 212 -3.07 -16.76 4.80
N LEU A 213 -2.11 -16.06 4.20
CA LEU A 213 -2.29 -15.34 2.93
C LEU A 213 -2.45 -16.28 1.72
N GLU A 214 -2.08 -17.55 1.86
CA GLU A 214 -2.37 -18.60 0.88
C GLU A 214 -3.88 -18.73 0.61
N GLN A 215 -4.75 -18.38 1.56
CA GLN A 215 -6.21 -18.39 1.38
C GLN A 215 -6.70 -17.43 0.28
N ILE A 216 -5.93 -16.38 0.02
CA ILE A 216 -6.20 -15.43 -1.08
C ILE A 216 -5.25 -15.63 -2.26
N GLY A 217 -4.59 -16.79 -2.35
CA GLY A 217 -3.74 -17.16 -3.49
C GLY A 217 -2.37 -16.49 -3.50
N MET A 218 -1.98 -15.81 -2.42
CA MET A 218 -0.67 -15.18 -2.31
C MET A 218 0.39 -16.18 -1.85
N THR A 219 1.61 -16.02 -2.35
CA THR A 219 2.78 -16.87 -2.02
C THR A 219 4.03 -16.01 -1.88
N LEU A 220 5.11 -16.63 -1.37
CA LEU A 220 6.44 -16.02 -1.31
C LEU A 220 7.38 -16.75 -2.26
N SER A 221 8.21 -15.98 -2.96
CA SER A 221 9.37 -16.54 -3.67
C SER A 221 10.48 -16.91 -2.68
N ASP A 222 11.51 -17.64 -3.17
CA ASP A 222 12.71 -17.97 -2.38
C ASP A 222 13.42 -16.73 -1.81
N GLY A 223 13.24 -15.56 -2.44
CA GLY A 223 13.78 -14.28 -2.01
C GLY A 223 12.81 -13.44 -1.17
N TYR A 224 11.73 -14.03 -0.66
CA TYR A 224 10.68 -13.35 0.12
C TYR A 224 9.88 -12.28 -0.63
N ALA A 225 9.98 -12.25 -1.96
CA ALA A 225 9.11 -11.40 -2.77
C ALA A 225 7.69 -11.95 -2.75
N VAL A 226 6.71 -11.06 -2.62
CA VAL A 226 5.28 -11.40 -2.64
C VAL A 226 4.85 -11.70 -4.06
N LEU A 227 4.10 -12.78 -4.25
CA LEU A 227 3.50 -13.20 -5.51
C LEU A 227 1.99 -13.41 -5.33
N PRO A 228 1.14 -13.03 -6.29
CA PRO A 228 1.46 -12.32 -7.55
C PRO A 228 2.08 -10.94 -7.34
N GLU A 229 2.75 -10.39 -8.37
CA GLU A 229 3.48 -9.12 -8.26
C GLU A 229 2.57 -7.93 -7.91
N GLN A 230 1.31 -7.95 -8.37
CA GLN A 230 0.31 -6.94 -8.01
C GLN A 230 -0.36 -7.30 -6.68
N SER A 231 0.46 -7.36 -5.64
CA SER A 231 0.05 -7.66 -4.28
C SER A 231 0.89 -6.87 -3.29
N THR A 232 0.30 -6.50 -2.15
CA THR A 232 0.97 -5.75 -1.09
C THR A 232 0.62 -6.34 0.27
N VAL A 233 1.61 -6.36 1.16
CA VAL A 233 1.45 -6.77 2.56
C VAL A 233 1.96 -5.64 3.44
N ALA A 234 1.22 -5.34 4.51
CA ALA A 234 1.57 -4.21 5.36
C ALA A 234 1.13 -4.35 6.81
N ILE A 235 1.86 -3.66 7.68
CA ILE A 235 1.48 -3.38 9.05
C ILE A 235 0.92 -1.95 9.14
N ILE A 236 -0.15 -1.78 9.90
CA ILE A 236 -0.75 -0.47 10.18
C ILE A 236 -0.40 -0.05 11.60
N ALA A 237 0.37 1.03 11.73
CA ALA A 237 0.56 1.71 13.00
C ALA A 237 -0.49 2.81 13.12
N HIS A 238 -1.50 2.60 13.96
CA HIS A 238 -2.64 3.51 14.11
C HIS A 238 -2.36 4.71 15.05
N HIS A 239 -1.13 4.82 15.56
CA HIS A 239 -0.74 5.87 16.50
C HIS A 239 -0.89 7.27 15.86
N PRO A 240 -1.44 8.27 16.56
CA PRO A 240 -1.69 9.60 15.99
C PRO A 240 -0.42 10.36 15.56
N GLN A 241 0.74 9.99 16.11
CA GLN A 241 2.04 10.57 15.73
C GLN A 241 2.80 9.69 14.73
N ALA A 242 2.19 8.62 14.20
CA ALA A 242 2.85 7.78 13.20
C ALA A 242 3.12 8.58 11.92
N THR A 243 4.35 8.51 11.43
CA THR A 243 4.78 9.16 10.19
C THR A 243 5.65 8.21 9.36
N TYR A 244 5.75 8.44 8.05
CA TYR A 244 6.73 7.75 7.23
C TYR A 244 8.14 8.17 7.65
N PHE A 245 9.02 7.19 7.83
CA PHE A 245 10.41 7.39 8.19
C PHE A 245 11.27 6.33 7.52
N GLY A 246 12.58 6.56 7.50
CA GLY A 246 13.55 5.58 7.02
C GLY A 246 14.80 5.60 7.87
N MET A 247 15.75 4.73 7.55
CA MET A 247 17.01 4.61 8.30
C MET A 247 17.89 5.87 8.27
N LYS A 248 17.59 6.82 7.38
CA LYS A 248 18.36 8.06 7.16
C LYS A 248 17.52 9.34 7.27
N SER A 249 16.22 9.26 7.54
CA SER A 249 15.29 10.41 7.55
C SER A 249 14.03 10.12 8.37
N GLY A 250 13.35 11.17 8.83
CA GLY A 250 12.11 11.09 9.62
C GLY A 250 12.32 11.47 11.09
N PHE A 251 11.31 12.11 11.67
CA PHE A 251 11.24 12.60 13.04
C PHE A 251 9.84 12.37 13.59
N VAL A 252 9.69 12.19 14.90
CA VAL A 252 8.36 12.04 15.51
C VAL A 252 7.79 13.45 15.75
N PRO A 253 6.61 13.78 15.20
CA PRO A 253 5.99 15.08 15.41
C PRO A 253 5.60 15.28 16.87
N GLU A 254 5.58 16.52 17.37
CA GLU A 254 5.14 16.81 18.75
C GLU A 254 3.63 16.52 18.95
N ASP A 255 2.83 16.79 17.93
CA ASP A 255 1.37 16.62 17.91
C ASP A 255 0.93 15.54 16.90
N LYS A 256 -0.38 15.27 16.82
CA LYS A 256 -0.97 14.39 15.79
C LYS A 256 -0.52 14.83 14.39
N ALA A 257 -0.06 13.88 13.57
CA ALA A 257 0.25 14.09 12.17
C ALA A 257 -0.77 13.35 11.27
N PRO A 258 -1.53 14.08 10.43
CA PRO A 258 -2.38 13.45 9.43
C PRO A 258 -1.52 12.77 8.36
N ASP A 259 -2.07 11.77 7.69
CA ASP A 259 -1.44 11.10 6.55
C ASP A 259 -1.42 12.01 5.33
N GLU A 260 -0.27 12.66 5.11
CA GLU A 260 -0.08 13.68 4.09
C GLU A 260 -0.37 13.17 2.66
N LEU A 261 -0.28 11.86 2.42
CA LEU A 261 -0.62 11.27 1.12
C LEU A 261 -2.13 11.33 0.82
N ILE A 262 -2.97 11.43 1.86
CA ILE A 262 -4.44 11.37 1.72
C ILE A 262 -5.17 12.50 2.43
N ALA A 263 -4.45 13.33 3.19
CA ALA A 263 -5.04 14.42 3.95
C ALA A 263 -5.63 15.44 2.98
N GLY A 264 -6.94 15.67 3.09
CA GLY A 264 -7.66 16.60 2.22
C GLY A 264 -7.85 16.10 0.78
N THR A 265 -7.59 14.82 0.49
CA THR A 265 -7.90 14.25 -0.82
C THR A 265 -9.33 13.73 -0.86
N ASP A 266 -10.11 14.22 -1.82
CA ASP A 266 -11.41 13.64 -2.13
C ASP A 266 -11.20 12.32 -2.88
N ARG A 267 -11.67 11.21 -2.31
CA ARG A 267 -11.57 9.88 -2.94
C ARG A 267 -12.35 9.89 -4.25
N GLY A 268 -11.69 9.50 -5.34
CA GLY A 268 -12.25 9.57 -6.69
C GLY A 268 -12.54 11.01 -7.16
N GLY A 269 -11.91 12.02 -6.54
CA GLY A 269 -12.14 13.43 -6.80
C GLY A 269 -11.72 13.90 -8.20
N GLU A 270 -11.48 15.20 -8.37
CA GLU A 270 -10.96 15.70 -9.65
C GLU A 270 -9.57 15.12 -9.96
N LEU A 271 -9.20 15.14 -11.23
CA LEU A 271 -7.88 14.70 -11.65
C LEU A 271 -6.82 15.65 -11.06
N PRO A 272 -5.61 15.13 -10.77
CA PRO A 272 -4.57 15.90 -10.09
C PRO A 272 -4.24 17.20 -10.85
N PRO A 273 -3.96 18.29 -10.12
CA PRO A 273 -3.64 19.58 -10.72
C PRO A 273 -2.35 19.54 -11.54
N GLU A 274 -2.19 20.52 -12.44
CA GLU A 274 -1.09 20.57 -13.43
C GLU A 274 0.32 20.63 -12.83
N ASP A 275 0.44 21.17 -11.62
CA ASP A 275 1.66 21.25 -10.83
C ASP A 275 1.42 20.54 -9.49
N ASP A 276 1.86 19.28 -9.39
CA ASP A 276 1.80 18.49 -8.17
C ASP A 276 3.19 18.44 -7.51
N PRO A 277 3.36 18.84 -6.24
CA PRO A 277 4.62 18.67 -5.52
C PRO A 277 5.12 17.21 -5.48
N SER A 278 4.27 16.22 -5.72
CA SER A 278 4.69 14.81 -5.85
C SER A 278 5.54 14.55 -7.10
N ASP A 279 5.54 15.44 -8.11
CA ASP A 279 6.47 15.36 -9.24
C ASP A 279 7.94 15.43 -8.75
N GLU A 280 8.22 16.11 -7.63
CA GLU A 280 9.56 16.14 -6.99
C GLU A 280 9.89 14.82 -6.28
N VAL A 281 8.92 14.19 -5.62
CA VAL A 281 9.10 12.91 -4.90
C VAL A 281 9.31 11.75 -5.88
N LEU A 282 8.54 11.71 -6.97
CA LEU A 282 8.71 10.75 -8.06
C LEU A 282 10.05 10.95 -8.81
N GLU A 283 10.54 12.19 -8.87
CA GLU A 283 11.91 12.48 -9.35
C GLU A 283 12.97 11.86 -8.42
N GLU A 284 12.83 11.98 -7.11
CA GLU A 284 13.76 11.39 -6.12
C GLU A 284 13.76 9.84 -6.14
N GLU A 285 12.58 9.19 -6.22
CA GLU A 285 12.49 7.72 -6.30
C GLU A 285 13.11 7.18 -7.60
N SER A 286 12.83 7.82 -8.74
CA SER A 286 13.41 7.41 -10.03
C SER A 286 14.93 7.66 -10.12
N ALA A 287 15.44 8.70 -9.45
CA ALA A 287 16.88 8.94 -9.34
C ALA A 287 17.57 7.89 -8.46
N SER A 288 16.88 7.37 -7.45
CA SER A 288 17.34 6.27 -6.61
C SER A 288 17.39 4.95 -7.39
N GLU A 289 16.36 4.62 -8.17
CA GLU A 289 16.37 3.42 -9.04
C GLU A 289 17.46 3.47 -10.13
N ALA A 290 17.66 4.64 -10.75
CA ALA A 290 18.69 4.82 -11.78
C ALA A 290 20.13 4.76 -11.22
N ALA A 291 20.33 5.13 -9.95
CA ALA A 291 21.62 5.04 -9.28
C ALA A 291 21.97 3.60 -8.83
N THR A 292 21.01 2.67 -8.93
CA THR A 292 21.15 1.26 -8.49
C THR A 292 21.27 0.28 -9.67
N ARG A 293 21.40 0.79 -10.91
CA ARG A 293 21.72 0.02 -12.12
C ARG A 293 23.11 0.33 -12.67
#